data_AF-A0A7C7EAC8-F1
#
_entry.id   AF-A0A7C7EAC8-F1
#
_cell.length_a   1.000
_cell.length_b   1.000
_cell.length_c   1.000
_cell.angle_alpha   90.00
_cell.angle_beta   90.00
_cell.angle_gamma   90.00
#
_symmetry.space_group_name_H-M   'P 1'
#
loop_
_entity.id
_entity.type
_entity.pdbx_description
1 polymer ?
#
loop_
_entity_poly.entity_id
_entity_poly.type
_entity_poly.pdbx_seq_one_letter_code
_entity_poly.pdbx_strand_id
1 'polypeptide(L)'
;MSNETILRELFTNLQITQNLWSKDVEKGFFEIYLNNKKIPPEKLFYKLMENGMEKYYAYYPQKLSKTIDKKDTLQSRNNYIGEYTEKFVKYLFEQLKVVKQNNLYVKNKVACEELGLTSKTPADVIISLKEEPLSKEDILLIGEVKMSIVWNWSYNPDNKANLFQEEGDFTEHTGQPSLLRSDSMLKAIGKAVNIRLNNFDGIIPVIIICNTPIQNSYVSKIDNLFLNYFIQGILSLNPHLKNINKDYIFDTPTRSIVTINNFEELNKIISDLIRMRNERKKAIVKIIDDNFKENLKKQIRHCKSEEEIVETVLRFLER
;
A
#
# COMPACT_ATOMS: atom_id res chain seq x y z
N MET A 1 18.42 -17.35 -13.64
CA MET A 1 17.17 -16.59 -13.84
C MET A 1 17.19 -15.39 -12.90
N SER A 2 16.78 -14.19 -13.33
CA SER A 2 16.82 -13.00 -12.46
C SER A 2 15.76 -13.08 -11.35
N ASN A 3 15.98 -12.39 -10.23
CA ASN A 3 14.98 -12.31 -9.13
C ASN A 3 13.63 -11.74 -9.60
N GLU A 4 13.63 -10.84 -10.60
CA GLU A 4 12.40 -10.30 -11.18
C GLU A 4 11.65 -11.35 -12.01
N THR A 5 12.36 -12.16 -12.79
CA THR A 5 11.76 -13.23 -13.60
C THR A 5 11.06 -14.27 -12.71
N ILE A 6 11.71 -14.69 -11.61
CA ILE A 6 11.13 -15.66 -10.66
C ILE A 6 9.82 -15.14 -10.06
N LEU A 7 9.79 -13.86 -9.65
CA LEU A 7 8.59 -13.26 -9.07
C LEU A 7 7.46 -13.14 -10.10
N ARG A 8 7.77 -12.76 -11.35
CA ARG A 8 6.78 -12.71 -12.43
C ARG A 8 6.18 -14.08 -12.72
N GLU A 9 7.01 -15.12 -12.76
CA GLU A 9 6.54 -16.49 -12.93
C GLU A 9 5.62 -16.91 -11.78
N LEU A 10 6.00 -16.64 -10.53
CA LEU A 10 5.14 -16.88 -9.38
C LEU A 10 3.79 -16.15 -9.53
N PHE A 11 3.79 -14.85 -9.81
CA PHE A 11 2.55 -14.08 -9.93
C PHE A 11 1.65 -14.56 -11.08
N THR A 12 2.25 -15.07 -12.15
CA THR A 12 1.52 -15.71 -13.26
C THR A 12 0.88 -17.01 -12.78
N ASN A 13 1.65 -17.87 -12.12
CA ASN A 13 1.19 -19.18 -11.64
C ASN A 13 0.11 -19.05 -10.57
N LEU A 14 0.22 -18.05 -9.69
CA LEU A 14 -0.80 -17.73 -8.68
C LEU A 14 -2.03 -17.00 -9.27
N GLN A 15 -2.01 -16.68 -10.56
CA GLN A 15 -3.10 -16.02 -11.27
C GLN A 15 -3.58 -14.76 -10.56
N ILE A 16 -2.67 -13.86 -10.17
CA ILE A 16 -3.01 -12.74 -9.28
C ILE A 16 -4.00 -11.73 -9.90
N THR A 17 -4.18 -11.72 -11.23
CA THR A 17 -5.23 -10.94 -11.90
C THR A 17 -6.62 -11.54 -11.70
N GLN A 18 -6.74 -12.76 -11.18
CA GLN A 18 -8.00 -13.39 -10.83
C GLN A 18 -8.22 -13.32 -9.31
N ASN A 19 -7.15 -13.52 -8.53
CA ASN A 19 -7.23 -13.71 -7.08
C ASN A 19 -6.91 -12.46 -6.25
N LEU A 20 -6.28 -11.44 -6.85
CA LEU A 20 -5.70 -10.27 -6.18
C LEU A 20 -4.79 -10.69 -5.00
N TRP A 21 -4.77 -9.95 -3.89
CA TRP A 21 -4.04 -10.38 -2.71
C TRP A 21 -4.82 -11.49 -2.00
N SER A 22 -4.21 -12.66 -1.84
CA SER A 22 -4.82 -13.86 -1.24
C SER A 22 -3.85 -14.60 -0.33
N LYS A 23 -4.35 -15.60 0.39
CA LYS A 23 -3.53 -16.49 1.23
C LYS A 23 -2.42 -17.17 0.43
N ASP A 24 -2.70 -17.56 -0.81
CA ASP A 24 -1.69 -18.20 -1.68
C ASP A 24 -0.59 -17.21 -2.10
N VAL A 25 -0.92 -15.92 -2.25
CA VAL A 25 0.08 -14.88 -2.50
C VAL A 25 0.99 -14.66 -1.30
N GLU A 26 0.46 -14.75 -0.08
CA GLU A 26 1.28 -14.71 1.14
C GLU A 26 2.14 -15.95 1.32
N LYS A 27 1.62 -17.15 1.04
CA LYS A 27 2.43 -18.37 1.00
C LYS A 27 3.54 -18.28 -0.03
N GLY A 28 3.23 -17.80 -1.25
CA GLY A 28 4.22 -17.58 -2.30
C GLY A 28 5.34 -16.62 -1.90
N PHE A 29 5.04 -15.60 -1.07
CA PHE A 29 6.07 -14.77 -0.46
C PHE A 29 7.03 -15.60 0.41
N PHE A 30 6.51 -16.37 1.36
CA PHE A 30 7.36 -17.18 2.24
C PHE A 30 8.17 -18.22 1.45
N GLU A 31 7.55 -18.90 0.50
CA GLU A 31 8.20 -19.90 -0.34
C GLU A 31 9.37 -19.32 -1.13
N ILE A 32 9.17 -18.20 -1.84
CA ILE A 32 10.26 -17.58 -2.60
C ILE A 32 11.38 -17.12 -1.67
N TYR A 33 11.04 -16.49 -0.55
CA TYR A 33 12.07 -15.89 0.30
C TYR A 33 12.87 -16.96 1.06
N LEU A 34 12.23 -18.03 1.55
CA LEU A 34 12.91 -19.16 2.17
C LEU A 34 13.67 -20.01 1.15
N ASN A 35 13.03 -20.42 0.05
CA ASN A 35 13.57 -21.45 -0.84
C ASN A 35 14.47 -20.89 -1.94
N ASN A 36 14.11 -19.77 -2.56
CA ASN A 36 14.84 -19.21 -3.69
C ASN A 36 15.87 -18.17 -3.21
N LYS A 37 15.47 -17.25 -2.32
CA LYS A 37 16.35 -16.21 -1.77
C LYS A 37 17.17 -16.67 -0.56
N LYS A 38 16.90 -17.87 -0.02
CA LYS A 38 17.62 -18.48 1.12
C LYS A 38 17.66 -17.57 2.36
N ILE A 39 16.58 -16.84 2.60
CA ILE A 39 16.44 -16.00 3.78
C ILE A 39 16.18 -16.90 5.00
N PRO A 40 16.90 -16.71 6.12
CA PRO A 40 16.64 -17.46 7.35
C PRO A 40 15.21 -17.25 7.88
N PRO A 41 14.54 -18.30 8.40
CA PRO A 41 13.18 -18.19 8.93
C PRO A 41 12.99 -17.07 9.95
N GLU A 42 13.97 -16.79 10.80
CA GLU A 42 13.93 -15.76 11.84
C GLU A 42 13.86 -14.33 11.29
N LYS A 43 14.14 -14.14 10.00
CA LYS A 43 13.94 -12.87 9.30
C LYS A 43 12.52 -12.71 8.73
N LEU A 44 11.73 -13.78 8.71
CA LEU A 44 10.37 -13.82 8.17
C LEU A 44 9.33 -14.18 9.25
N PHE A 45 9.74 -14.81 10.33
CA PHE A 45 8.88 -15.33 11.40
C PHE A 45 9.48 -15.05 12.78
N TYR A 46 8.61 -14.84 13.75
CA TYR A 46 8.95 -14.91 15.16
C TYR A 46 9.15 -16.36 15.58
N LYS A 47 10.23 -16.63 16.28
CA LYS A 47 10.56 -17.95 16.82
C LYS A 47 10.07 -18.05 18.26
N LEU A 48 9.25 -19.07 18.55
CA LEU A 48 8.70 -19.37 19.86
C LEU A 48 9.04 -20.79 20.29
N MET A 49 9.12 -21.02 21.59
CA MET A 49 9.21 -22.36 22.17
C MET A 49 7.83 -22.77 22.70
N GLU A 50 7.28 -23.86 22.16
CA GLU A 50 6.03 -24.46 22.62
C GLU A 50 6.25 -25.94 22.93
N ASN A 51 5.94 -26.34 24.17
CA ASN A 51 6.12 -27.73 24.64
C ASN A 51 7.54 -28.30 24.36
N GLY A 52 8.57 -27.45 24.49
CA GLY A 52 9.95 -27.83 24.22
C GLY A 52 10.36 -27.90 22.75
N MET A 53 9.48 -27.52 21.82
CA MET A 53 9.75 -27.48 20.38
C MET A 53 9.75 -26.05 19.85
N GLU A 54 10.63 -25.78 18.88
CA GLU A 54 10.65 -24.51 18.17
C GLU A 54 9.49 -24.43 17.18
N LYS A 55 8.77 -23.31 17.21
CA LYS A 55 7.76 -22.96 16.22
C LYS A 55 7.99 -21.55 15.69
N TYR A 56 7.64 -21.36 14.43
CA TYR A 56 7.82 -20.09 13.72
C TYR A 56 6.45 -19.51 13.38
N TYR A 57 6.21 -18.24 13.69
CA TYR A 57 4.94 -17.56 13.45
C TYR A 57 5.13 -16.23 12.73
N ALA A 58 4.29 -15.92 11.74
CA ALA A 58 4.33 -14.63 11.05
C ALA A 58 4.02 -13.50 12.04
N TYR A 59 3.00 -13.67 12.88
CA TYR A 59 2.68 -12.81 14.00
C TYR A 59 2.48 -13.63 15.27
N TYR A 60 2.76 -13.06 16.44
CA TYR A 60 2.45 -13.73 17.70
C TYR A 60 0.94 -14.00 17.79
N PRO A 61 0.49 -15.26 17.90
CA PRO A 61 -0.92 -15.56 18.11
C PRO A 61 -1.41 -14.89 19.41
N GLN A 62 -2.61 -14.29 19.44
CA GLN A 62 -3.06 -13.53 20.62
C GLN A 62 -3.06 -14.37 21.90
N LYS A 63 -3.46 -15.65 21.78
CA LYS A 63 -3.49 -16.61 22.89
C LYS A 63 -2.12 -16.83 23.51
N LEU A 64 -1.06 -16.83 22.70
CA LEU A 64 0.33 -16.99 23.14
C LEU A 64 0.96 -15.65 23.52
N SER A 65 0.49 -14.56 22.95
CA SER A 65 1.09 -13.23 23.13
C SER A 65 1.10 -12.72 24.58
N LYS A 66 0.22 -13.24 25.43
CA LYS A 66 0.11 -12.84 26.84
C LYS A 66 1.26 -13.39 27.70
N THR A 67 1.91 -14.47 27.25
CA THR A 67 3.02 -15.13 27.95
C THR A 67 4.39 -14.70 27.41
N ILE A 68 4.43 -13.70 26.53
CA ILE A 68 5.66 -13.20 25.91
C ILE A 68 6.01 -11.87 26.56
N ASP A 69 7.09 -11.86 27.33
CA ASP A 69 7.53 -10.68 28.10
C ASP A 69 7.98 -9.52 27.19
N LYS A 70 8.61 -9.83 26.06
CA LYS A 70 9.07 -8.83 25.08
C LYS A 70 8.61 -9.20 23.69
N LYS A 71 7.74 -8.37 23.13
CA LYS A 71 7.23 -8.52 21.76
C LYS A 71 8.14 -7.78 20.79
N ASP A 72 8.71 -8.51 19.84
CA ASP A 72 9.45 -7.90 18.73
C ASP A 72 8.51 -7.32 17.68
N THR A 73 9.07 -6.53 16.77
CA THR A 73 8.33 -5.78 15.73
C THR A 73 8.71 -6.20 14.32
N LEU A 74 9.17 -7.45 14.14
CA LEU A 74 9.69 -8.02 12.90
C LEU A 74 8.84 -7.64 11.68
N GLN A 75 7.54 -7.97 11.69
CA GLN A 75 6.67 -7.74 10.54
C GLN A 75 6.42 -6.26 10.24
N SER A 76 6.40 -5.43 11.28
CA SER A 76 6.12 -4.00 11.13
C SER A 76 7.28 -3.25 10.47
N ARG A 77 8.46 -3.86 10.41
CA ARG A 77 9.71 -3.32 9.84
C ARG A 77 10.34 -4.26 8.80
N ASN A 78 9.58 -5.22 8.27
CA ASN A 78 10.11 -6.21 7.35
C ASN A 78 10.22 -5.64 5.93
N ASN A 79 11.45 -5.30 5.52
CA ASN A 79 11.73 -4.75 4.19
C ASN A 79 11.42 -5.75 3.05
N TYR A 80 11.47 -7.06 3.31
CA TYR A 80 11.15 -8.08 2.31
C TYR A 80 9.68 -8.05 1.92
N ILE A 81 8.79 -7.80 2.88
CA ILE A 81 7.35 -7.65 2.62
C ILE A 81 7.10 -6.41 1.75
N GLY A 82 7.76 -5.29 2.06
CA GLY A 82 7.68 -4.07 1.25
C GLY A 82 8.13 -4.32 -0.20
N GLU A 83 9.32 -4.90 -0.38
CA GLU A 83 9.84 -5.24 -1.71
C GLU A 83 8.90 -6.16 -2.51
N TYR A 84 8.37 -7.20 -1.86
CA TYR A 84 7.48 -8.17 -2.51
C TYR A 84 6.15 -7.52 -2.93
N THR A 85 5.54 -6.74 -2.04
CA THR A 85 4.24 -6.11 -2.29
C THR A 85 4.33 -5.01 -3.35
N GLU A 86 5.41 -4.24 -3.39
CA GLU A 86 5.64 -3.26 -4.46
C GLU A 86 5.78 -3.92 -5.83
N LYS A 87 6.47 -5.06 -5.90
CA LYS A 87 6.61 -5.85 -7.13
C LYS A 87 5.29 -6.52 -7.54
N PHE A 88 4.51 -6.99 -6.57
CA PHE A 88 3.15 -7.49 -6.79
C PHE A 88 2.28 -6.41 -7.43
N VAL A 89 2.27 -5.19 -6.87
CA VAL A 89 1.49 -4.07 -7.39
C VAL A 89 1.99 -3.65 -8.78
N LYS A 90 3.31 -3.55 -9.00
CA LYS A 90 3.88 -3.26 -10.33
C LYS A 90 3.38 -4.29 -11.35
N TYR A 91 3.52 -5.58 -11.06
CA TYR A 91 3.08 -6.63 -11.96
C TYR A 91 1.58 -6.53 -12.27
N LEU A 92 0.75 -6.32 -11.25
CA LEU A 92 -0.70 -6.15 -11.41
C LEU A 92 -1.03 -4.94 -12.29
N PHE A 93 -0.33 -3.82 -12.11
CA PHE A 93 -0.51 -2.60 -12.90
C PHE A 93 -0.08 -2.77 -14.36
N GLU A 94 1.00 -3.51 -14.62
CA GLU A 94 1.40 -3.89 -15.99
C GLU A 94 0.34 -4.73 -16.70
N GLN A 95 -0.51 -5.44 -15.94
CA GLN A 95 -1.59 -6.23 -16.51
C GLN A 95 -2.81 -5.39 -16.94
N LEU A 96 -2.92 -4.12 -16.51
CA LEU A 96 -4.09 -3.28 -16.77
C LEU A 96 -4.27 -2.99 -18.26
N LYS A 97 -5.52 -2.95 -18.72
CA LYS A 97 -5.84 -2.73 -20.14
C LYS A 97 -5.30 -1.38 -20.62
N VAL A 98 -5.48 -0.32 -19.83
CA VAL A 98 -4.98 1.02 -20.16
C VAL A 98 -3.45 1.05 -20.32
N VAL A 99 -2.72 0.24 -19.56
CA VAL A 99 -1.25 0.17 -19.67
C VAL A 99 -0.85 -0.56 -20.94
N LYS A 100 -1.41 -1.76 -21.17
CA LYS A 100 -1.08 -2.57 -22.36
C LYS A 100 -1.50 -1.91 -23.67
N GLN A 101 -2.70 -1.34 -23.73
CA GLN A 101 -3.26 -0.79 -24.97
C GLN A 101 -2.60 0.51 -25.39
N ASN A 102 -2.08 1.29 -24.43
CA ASN A 102 -1.45 2.58 -24.70
C ASN A 102 0.08 2.52 -24.59
N ASN A 103 0.68 1.32 -24.53
CA ASN A 103 2.13 1.10 -24.38
C ASN A 103 2.75 1.94 -23.25
N LEU A 104 2.09 1.99 -22.10
CA LEU A 104 2.56 2.73 -20.92
C LEU A 104 3.56 1.92 -20.11
N TYR A 105 4.35 2.60 -19.30
CA TYR A 105 5.37 1.98 -18.46
C TYR A 105 4.95 1.99 -16.99
N VAL A 106 5.20 0.88 -16.30
CA VAL A 106 5.03 0.76 -14.85
C VAL A 106 6.39 0.55 -14.20
N LYS A 107 6.73 1.40 -13.23
CA LYS A 107 8.06 1.40 -12.59
C LYS A 107 7.90 1.49 -11.08
N ASN A 108 8.75 0.77 -10.35
CA ASN A 108 8.89 0.94 -8.90
C ASN A 108 10.05 1.89 -8.60
N LYS A 109 10.05 2.52 -7.43
CA LYS A 109 11.17 3.31 -6.87
C LYS A 109 11.65 4.46 -7.77
N VAL A 110 10.70 5.21 -8.34
CA VAL A 110 11.00 6.36 -9.19
C VAL A 110 11.16 7.64 -8.36
N ALA A 111 12.26 8.36 -8.57
CA ALA A 111 12.47 9.71 -8.06
C ALA A 111 11.97 10.76 -9.07
N CYS A 112 11.39 11.84 -8.57
CA CYS A 112 10.97 13.02 -9.32
C CYS A 112 10.97 14.22 -8.36
N GLU A 113 12.08 14.95 -8.34
CA GLU A 113 12.31 16.07 -7.38
C GLU A 113 11.25 17.18 -7.52
N GLU A 114 10.69 17.39 -8.72
CA GLU A 114 9.59 18.34 -8.95
C GLU A 114 8.32 18.01 -8.16
N LEU A 115 8.16 16.75 -7.73
CA LEU A 115 7.04 16.26 -6.93
C LEU A 115 7.43 16.07 -5.46
N GLY A 116 8.65 16.44 -5.07
CA GLY A 116 9.21 16.15 -3.75
C GLY A 116 9.56 14.66 -3.55
N LEU A 117 9.67 13.88 -4.63
CA LEU A 117 10.05 12.48 -4.61
C LEU A 117 11.55 12.35 -4.82
N THR A 118 12.30 12.11 -3.75
CA THR A 118 13.76 12.03 -3.81
C THR A 118 14.24 10.58 -3.99
N SER A 119 15.53 10.37 -4.25
CA SER A 119 16.13 9.03 -4.21
C SER A 119 16.01 8.32 -2.85
N LYS A 120 15.86 9.08 -1.75
CA LYS A 120 15.64 8.52 -0.41
C LYS A 120 14.17 8.17 -0.15
N THR A 121 13.26 8.88 -0.81
CA THR A 121 11.80 8.76 -0.65
C THR A 121 11.09 8.66 -2.01
N PRO A 122 11.48 7.69 -2.87
CA PRO A 122 10.92 7.61 -4.21
C PRO A 122 9.47 7.14 -4.18
N ALA A 123 8.73 7.32 -5.27
CA ALA A 123 7.41 6.70 -5.43
C ALA A 123 7.53 5.17 -5.42
N ASP A 124 6.60 4.49 -4.75
CA ASP A 124 6.62 3.03 -4.67
C ASP A 124 6.26 2.40 -6.01
N VAL A 125 5.24 2.93 -6.69
CA VAL A 125 4.90 2.57 -8.08
C VAL A 125 4.39 3.78 -8.85
N ILE A 126 4.71 3.87 -10.13
CA ILE A 126 4.12 4.84 -11.05
C ILE A 126 3.64 4.19 -12.34
N ILE A 127 2.71 4.87 -13.02
CA ILE A 127 2.42 4.65 -14.45
C ILE A 127 2.90 5.88 -15.22
N SER A 128 3.61 5.70 -16.33
CA SER A 128 4.25 6.78 -17.09
C SER A 128 4.18 6.60 -18.61
N LEU A 129 4.37 7.70 -19.33
CA LEU A 129 4.35 7.75 -20.80
C LEU A 129 5.62 7.19 -21.46
N LYS A 130 6.74 7.20 -20.74
CA LYS A 130 8.05 6.78 -21.25
C LYS A 130 8.90 6.14 -20.14
N GLU A 131 10.09 5.70 -20.48
CA GLU A 131 11.09 5.26 -19.50
C GLU A 131 11.87 6.44 -18.90
N GLU A 132 12.70 6.15 -17.90
CA GLU A 132 13.57 7.16 -17.27
C GLU A 132 14.61 7.74 -18.25
N PRO A 133 14.99 9.02 -18.10
CA PRO A 133 14.59 9.95 -17.03
C PRO A 133 13.18 10.54 -17.21
N LEU A 134 12.48 10.80 -16.10
CA LEU A 134 11.09 11.28 -16.07
C LEU A 134 10.99 12.70 -15.49
N SER A 135 10.20 13.57 -16.14
CA SER A 135 9.65 14.78 -15.51
C SER A 135 8.27 14.49 -14.92
N LYS A 136 7.71 15.43 -14.16
CA LYS A 136 6.36 15.26 -13.60
C LYS A 136 5.29 15.08 -14.69
N GLU A 137 5.46 15.66 -15.87
CA GLU A 137 4.50 15.57 -17.00
C GLU A 137 4.44 14.18 -17.62
N ASP A 138 5.53 13.41 -17.51
CA ASP A 138 5.59 12.03 -18.00
C ASP A 138 4.81 11.06 -17.09
N ILE A 139 4.54 11.45 -15.84
CA ILE A 139 3.89 10.61 -14.83
C ILE A 139 2.37 10.73 -14.94
N LEU A 140 1.71 9.60 -15.11
CA LEU A 140 0.26 9.50 -15.29
C LEU A 140 -0.49 9.18 -14.01
N LEU A 141 0.15 8.47 -13.08
CA LEU A 141 -0.41 8.07 -11.79
C LEU A 141 0.72 7.68 -10.84
N ILE A 142 0.56 7.98 -9.55
CA ILE A 142 1.46 7.57 -8.47
C ILE A 142 0.69 6.68 -7.49
N GLY A 143 1.27 5.54 -7.14
CA GLY A 143 0.78 4.66 -6.08
C GLY A 143 1.78 4.59 -4.92
N GLU A 144 1.31 4.88 -3.71
CA GLU A 144 2.03 4.59 -2.47
C GLU A 144 1.59 3.22 -1.95
N VAL A 145 2.53 2.29 -1.75
CA VAL A 145 2.20 0.91 -1.37
C VAL A 145 2.40 0.75 0.14
N LYS A 146 1.32 0.39 0.83
CA LYS A 146 1.32 0.01 2.25
C LYS A 146 0.60 -1.32 2.40
N MET A 147 1.23 -2.39 1.95
CA MET A 147 0.71 -3.74 2.10
C MET A 147 1.55 -4.53 3.10
N SER A 148 0.97 -5.57 3.71
CA SER A 148 1.70 -6.45 4.63
C SER A 148 1.21 -7.89 4.56
N ILE A 149 1.85 -8.79 5.29
CA ILE A 149 1.20 -10.07 5.64
C ILE A 149 0.02 -9.76 6.57
N VAL A 150 -1.16 -10.30 6.27
CA VAL A 150 -2.41 -10.03 6.97
C VAL A 150 -2.86 -11.26 7.75
N TRP A 151 -2.81 -12.44 7.12
CA TRP A 151 -3.14 -13.68 7.81
C TRP A 151 -1.99 -14.08 8.74
N ASN A 152 -2.31 -14.78 9.81
CA ASN A 152 -1.30 -15.38 10.65
C ASN A 152 -0.92 -16.75 10.11
N TRP A 153 0.38 -16.98 10.00
CA TRP A 153 0.94 -18.21 9.47
C TRP A 153 1.89 -18.80 10.50
N SER A 154 1.85 -20.11 10.69
CA SER A 154 2.95 -20.85 11.29
C SER A 154 3.78 -21.51 10.20
N TYR A 155 5.08 -21.62 10.43
CA TYR A 155 6.04 -22.30 9.57
C TYR A 155 6.67 -23.48 10.30
N ASN A 156 6.62 -24.66 9.67
CA ASN A 156 7.24 -25.89 10.18
C ASN A 156 8.21 -26.47 9.14
N PRO A 157 9.53 -26.26 9.29
CA PRO A 157 10.53 -26.74 8.33
C PRO A 157 10.58 -28.27 8.22
N ASP A 158 10.18 -28.99 9.27
CA ASP A 158 10.26 -30.45 9.33
C ASP A 158 9.03 -31.13 8.69
N ASN A 159 7.92 -30.40 8.53
CA ASN A 159 6.70 -30.92 7.91
C ASN A 159 6.54 -30.43 6.47
N LYS A 160 7.20 -31.11 5.53
CA LYS A 160 7.14 -30.77 4.09
C LYS A 160 5.73 -30.81 3.49
N ALA A 161 4.81 -31.61 4.04
CA ALA A 161 3.44 -31.71 3.55
C ALA A 161 2.57 -30.51 3.99
N ASN A 162 2.95 -29.84 5.08
CA ASN A 162 2.23 -28.70 5.63
C ASN A 162 3.24 -27.65 6.15
N LEU A 163 4.05 -27.11 5.23
CA LEU A 163 5.10 -26.14 5.58
C LEU A 163 4.53 -24.87 6.19
N PHE A 164 3.36 -24.41 5.69
CA PHE A 164 2.67 -23.23 6.19
C PHE A 164 1.24 -23.57 6.59
N GLN A 165 0.94 -23.36 7.86
CA GLN A 165 -0.42 -23.52 8.39
C GLN A 165 -0.99 -22.15 8.74
N GLU A 166 -2.26 -21.94 8.38
CA GLU A 166 -2.98 -20.74 8.79
C GLU A 166 -3.37 -20.87 10.26
N GLU A 167 -3.02 -19.84 11.04
CA GLU A 167 -3.29 -19.75 12.47
C GLU A 167 -4.42 -18.77 12.79
N GLY A 168 -4.84 -17.96 11.81
CA GLY A 168 -5.89 -16.96 11.95
C GLY A 168 -5.75 -15.79 10.98
N ASP A 169 -6.54 -14.74 11.21
CA ASP A 169 -6.45 -13.47 10.48
C ASP A 169 -5.87 -12.33 11.34
N PHE A 170 -5.93 -11.10 10.82
CA PHE A 170 -5.40 -9.92 11.51
C PHE A 170 -6.09 -9.55 12.82
N THR A 171 -7.25 -10.14 13.10
CA THR A 171 -7.98 -9.97 14.36
C THR A 171 -7.58 -10.99 15.42
N GLU A 172 -6.81 -12.03 15.06
CA GLU A 172 -6.43 -13.14 15.95
C GLU A 172 -4.95 -13.16 16.32
N HIS A 173 -4.16 -12.24 15.76
CA HIS A 173 -2.74 -12.10 16.07
C HIS A 173 -2.41 -10.75 16.73
N THR A 174 -1.19 -10.65 17.26
CA THR A 174 -0.67 -9.43 17.88
C THR A 174 0.25 -8.70 16.91
N GLY A 175 -0.11 -7.45 16.66
CA GLY A 175 0.54 -6.60 15.68
C GLY A 175 -0.51 -6.07 14.73
N GLN A 176 -0.36 -4.82 14.31
CA GLN A 176 -1.28 -4.22 13.34
C GLN A 176 -0.63 -4.31 11.94
N PRO A 177 -1.25 -5.01 10.98
CA PRO A 177 -0.78 -5.03 9.61
C PRO A 177 -1.07 -3.70 8.89
N SER A 178 -0.22 -3.36 7.91
CA SER A 178 -0.48 -2.32 6.91
C SER A 178 -1.02 -1.00 7.53
N LEU A 179 -2.16 -0.51 7.03
CA LEU A 179 -2.80 0.76 7.37
C LEU A 179 -3.62 0.70 8.66
N LEU A 180 -3.72 -0.46 9.32
CA LEU A 180 -4.26 -0.55 10.66
C LEU A 180 -3.32 0.10 11.70
N ARG A 181 -2.06 0.32 11.33
CA ARG A 181 -1.13 1.13 12.12
C ARG A 181 -1.30 2.61 11.83
N SER A 182 -1.57 3.38 12.88
CA SER A 182 -1.63 4.84 12.83
C SER A 182 -0.42 5.48 12.16
N ASP A 183 0.80 5.06 12.53
CA ASP A 183 2.03 5.64 11.96
C ASP A 183 2.18 5.34 10.46
N SER A 184 1.71 4.19 10.00
CA SER A 184 1.78 3.80 8.58
C SER A 184 0.73 4.56 7.76
N MET A 185 -0.46 4.75 8.32
CA MET A 185 -1.52 5.58 7.74
C MET A 185 -1.07 7.03 7.55
N LEU A 186 -0.55 7.66 8.61
CA LEU A 186 -0.10 9.04 8.56
C LEU A 186 1.05 9.25 7.58
N LYS A 187 2.01 8.32 7.49
CA LYS A 187 3.09 8.37 6.49
C LYS A 187 2.56 8.28 5.06
N ALA A 188 1.60 7.39 4.80
CA ALA A 188 1.04 7.20 3.46
C ALA A 188 0.28 8.46 2.99
N ILE A 189 -0.57 8.99 3.87
CA ILE A 189 -1.29 10.24 3.63
C ILE A 189 -0.31 11.41 3.51
N GLY A 190 0.69 11.51 4.38
CA GLY A 190 1.67 12.59 4.39
C GLY A 190 2.50 12.67 3.12
N LYS A 191 2.96 11.52 2.62
CA LYS A 191 3.64 11.47 1.33
C LYS A 191 2.72 11.89 0.19
N ALA A 192 1.48 11.42 0.17
CA ALA A 192 0.52 11.82 -0.85
C ALA A 192 0.18 13.32 -0.83
N VAL A 193 0.02 13.88 0.38
CA VAL A 193 -0.15 15.32 0.59
C VAL A 193 1.06 16.09 0.10
N ASN A 194 2.28 15.67 0.44
CA ASN A 194 3.52 16.33 -0.02
C ASN A 194 3.63 16.33 -1.54
N ILE A 195 3.27 15.23 -2.21
CA ILE A 195 3.21 15.18 -3.68
C ILE A 195 2.22 16.21 -4.22
N ARG A 196 1.02 16.32 -3.63
CA ARG A 196 0.02 17.32 -4.06
C ARG A 196 0.49 18.75 -3.83
N LEU A 197 1.14 19.04 -2.70
CA LEU A 197 1.66 20.38 -2.38
C LEU A 197 2.72 20.86 -3.38
N ASN A 198 3.51 19.93 -3.93
CA ASN A 198 4.47 20.21 -4.99
C ASN A 198 3.84 20.17 -6.40
N ASN A 199 2.58 19.75 -6.51
CA ASN A 199 1.89 19.50 -7.77
C ASN A 199 0.47 20.08 -7.79
N PHE A 200 0.28 21.27 -7.23
CA PHE A 200 -1.02 21.93 -7.17
C PHE A 200 -1.60 22.20 -8.57
N ASP A 201 -0.73 22.59 -9.50
CA ASP A 201 -1.12 22.86 -10.90
C ASP A 201 -1.25 21.57 -11.71
N GLY A 202 -0.95 20.44 -11.08
CA GLY A 202 -0.75 19.15 -11.71
C GLY A 202 -1.94 18.22 -11.64
N ILE A 203 -1.92 17.31 -12.59
CA ILE A 203 -3.03 16.44 -12.96
C ILE A 203 -2.90 15.04 -12.33
N ILE A 204 -1.75 14.76 -11.73
CA ILE A 204 -1.32 13.40 -11.38
C ILE A 204 -2.22 12.88 -10.25
N PRO A 205 -2.97 11.78 -10.49
CA PRO A 205 -3.66 11.06 -9.44
C PRO A 205 -2.65 10.41 -8.49
N VAL A 206 -2.87 10.57 -7.19
CA VAL A 206 -2.12 9.90 -6.13
C VAL A 206 -3.05 8.96 -5.38
N ILE A 207 -2.77 7.67 -5.45
CA ILE A 207 -3.54 6.63 -4.73
C ILE A 207 -2.68 5.96 -3.68
N ILE A 208 -3.31 5.49 -2.61
CA ILE A 208 -2.67 4.65 -1.61
C ILE A 208 -3.19 3.23 -1.82
N ILE A 209 -2.29 2.25 -1.86
CA ILE A 209 -2.60 0.85 -2.12
C ILE A 209 -2.32 0.04 -0.85
N CYS A 210 -3.31 -0.68 -0.36
CA CYS A 210 -3.18 -1.51 0.84
C CYS A 210 -3.83 -2.88 0.62
N ASN A 211 -3.89 -3.67 1.70
CA ASN A 211 -4.53 -4.98 1.70
C ASN A 211 -5.22 -5.32 3.02
N THR A 212 -5.49 -4.29 3.82
CA THR A 212 -6.27 -4.36 5.07
C THR A 212 -7.46 -3.42 4.94
N PRO A 213 -8.53 -3.63 5.73
CA PRO A 213 -9.51 -2.58 5.91
C PRO A 213 -8.92 -1.42 6.72
N ILE A 214 -9.70 -0.35 6.89
CA ILE A 214 -9.30 0.88 7.57
C ILE A 214 -10.06 1.03 8.89
N GLN A 215 -9.42 1.62 9.90
CA GLN A 215 -10.10 1.96 11.16
C GLN A 215 -11.05 3.15 10.95
N ASN A 216 -12.24 3.08 11.56
CA ASN A 216 -13.25 4.13 11.45
C ASN A 216 -12.75 5.53 11.85
N SER A 217 -11.80 5.61 12.79
CA SER A 217 -11.17 6.84 13.27
C SER A 217 -10.43 7.65 12.18
N TYR A 218 -10.08 7.05 11.04
CA TYR A 218 -9.40 7.72 9.93
C TYR A 218 -10.32 8.13 8.78
N VAL A 219 -11.58 7.68 8.76
CA VAL A 219 -12.49 7.88 7.61
C VAL A 219 -12.67 9.36 7.31
N SER A 220 -12.99 10.18 8.31
CA SER A 220 -13.19 11.62 8.11
C SER A 220 -11.95 12.32 7.53
N LYS A 221 -10.76 11.95 8.01
CA LYS A 221 -9.49 12.50 7.50
C LYS A 221 -9.27 12.12 6.03
N ILE A 222 -9.53 10.86 5.68
CA ILE A 222 -9.37 10.34 4.32
C ILE A 222 -10.41 10.97 3.37
N ASP A 223 -11.66 11.08 3.80
CA ASP A 223 -12.73 11.73 3.05
C ASP A 223 -12.40 13.19 2.77
N ASN A 224 -11.94 13.94 3.77
CA ASN A 224 -11.56 15.34 3.60
C ASN A 224 -10.43 15.50 2.56
N LEU A 225 -9.40 14.65 2.60
CA LEU A 225 -8.32 14.69 1.62
C LEU A 225 -8.78 14.29 0.21
N PHE A 226 -9.68 13.32 0.13
CA PHE A 226 -10.24 12.84 -1.14
C PHE A 226 -11.13 13.90 -1.80
N LEU A 227 -12.07 14.49 -1.06
CA LEU A 227 -12.99 15.53 -1.56
C LEU A 227 -12.24 16.79 -2.00
N ASN A 228 -11.09 17.08 -1.37
CA ASN A 228 -10.22 18.19 -1.73
C ASN A 228 -9.08 17.79 -2.69
N TYR A 229 -9.16 16.61 -3.32
CA TYR A 229 -8.24 16.14 -4.37
C TYR A 229 -6.76 16.01 -3.97
N PHE A 230 -6.44 15.98 -2.67
CA PHE A 230 -5.10 15.68 -2.19
C PHE A 230 -4.72 14.22 -2.49
N ILE A 231 -5.68 13.32 -2.34
CA ILE A 231 -5.56 11.92 -2.74
C ILE A 231 -6.74 11.52 -3.63
N GLN A 232 -6.57 10.49 -4.45
CA GLN A 232 -7.60 9.96 -5.35
C GLN A 232 -8.17 8.62 -4.87
N GLY A 233 -7.83 8.24 -3.64
CA GLY A 233 -8.44 7.13 -2.92
C GLY A 233 -7.42 6.20 -2.28
N ILE A 234 -7.93 5.38 -1.35
CA ILE A 234 -7.24 4.23 -0.78
C ILE A 234 -7.87 2.98 -1.38
N LEU A 235 -7.07 2.17 -2.07
CA LEU A 235 -7.50 0.94 -2.72
C LEU A 235 -6.94 -0.27 -1.96
N SER A 236 -7.81 -1.04 -1.31
CA SER A 236 -7.44 -2.33 -0.74
C SER A 236 -7.53 -3.42 -1.81
N LEU A 237 -6.44 -4.15 -2.02
CA LEU A 237 -6.34 -5.25 -3.00
C LEU A 237 -6.68 -6.62 -2.41
N ASN A 238 -7.28 -6.67 -1.22
CA ASN A 238 -7.64 -7.91 -0.55
C ASN A 238 -9.17 -8.05 -0.41
N PRO A 239 -9.86 -8.69 -1.37
CA PRO A 239 -11.30 -8.87 -1.29
C PRO A 239 -11.70 -9.91 -0.22
N HIS A 240 -10.78 -10.77 0.20
CA HIS A 240 -11.06 -11.93 1.06
C HIS A 240 -11.23 -11.57 2.54
N LEU A 241 -10.98 -10.31 2.91
CA LEU A 241 -11.23 -9.81 4.26
C LEU A 241 -12.61 -9.16 4.40
N LYS A 242 -13.34 -8.95 3.30
CA LYS A 242 -14.68 -8.38 3.38
C LYS A 242 -15.50 -9.26 4.32
N ASN A 243 -16.12 -8.64 5.31
CA ASN A 243 -16.90 -9.26 6.40
C ASN A 243 -16.12 -9.67 7.66
N ILE A 244 -14.80 -9.45 7.73
CA ILE A 244 -14.03 -9.64 8.97
C ILE A 244 -14.22 -8.40 9.86
N ASN A 245 -15.06 -8.55 10.88
CA ASN A 245 -15.36 -7.56 11.92
C ASN A 245 -15.99 -6.23 11.40
N LYS A 246 -17.16 -5.88 11.96
CA LYS A 246 -17.96 -4.72 11.56
C LYS A 246 -17.35 -3.36 11.93
N ASP A 247 -16.36 -3.33 12.82
CA ASP A 247 -15.70 -2.10 13.26
C ASP A 247 -14.72 -1.54 12.21
N TYR A 248 -14.40 -2.33 11.18
CA TYR A 248 -13.50 -1.95 10.11
C TYR A 248 -14.24 -1.51 8.84
N ILE A 249 -13.62 -0.55 8.17
CA ILE A 249 -14.16 0.09 6.97
C ILE A 249 -13.49 -0.50 5.75
N PHE A 250 -14.30 -1.13 4.90
CA PHE A 250 -13.86 -1.74 3.65
C PHE A 250 -14.14 -0.83 2.45
N ASP A 251 -15.26 -0.13 2.49
CA ASP A 251 -15.76 0.73 1.43
C ASP A 251 -16.44 1.95 2.08
N THR A 252 -16.20 3.16 1.56
CA THR A 252 -16.91 4.39 1.98
C THR A 252 -17.96 4.80 0.95
N PRO A 253 -19.06 5.48 1.35
CA PRO A 253 -20.04 6.02 0.41
C PRO A 253 -19.44 6.99 -0.61
N THR A 254 -18.45 7.79 -0.18
CA THR A 254 -17.68 8.71 -1.02
C THR A 254 -16.74 8.01 -2.00
N ARG A 255 -16.52 6.70 -1.83
CA ARG A 255 -15.51 5.90 -2.56
C ARG A 255 -14.07 6.38 -2.33
N SER A 256 -13.82 7.12 -1.25
CA SER A 256 -12.47 7.50 -0.81
C SER A 256 -11.66 6.29 -0.34
N ILE A 257 -12.34 5.25 0.14
CA ILE A 257 -11.78 3.94 0.51
C ILE A 257 -12.59 2.92 -0.27
N VAL A 258 -11.89 2.06 -1.01
CA VAL A 258 -12.51 1.00 -1.81
C VAL A 258 -11.72 -0.29 -1.63
N THR A 259 -12.41 -1.37 -1.30
CA THR A 259 -11.84 -2.71 -1.39
C THR A 259 -12.20 -3.31 -2.74
N ILE A 260 -11.19 -3.50 -3.58
CA ILE A 260 -11.30 -4.01 -4.94
C ILE A 260 -11.75 -5.46 -4.90
N ASN A 261 -12.90 -5.75 -5.51
CA ASN A 261 -13.46 -7.09 -5.52
C ASN A 261 -12.79 -8.00 -6.55
N ASN A 262 -12.39 -7.44 -7.69
CA ASN A 262 -11.76 -8.16 -8.79
C ASN A 262 -10.91 -7.23 -9.66
N PHE A 263 -10.12 -7.81 -10.55
CA PHE A 263 -9.20 -7.07 -11.39
C PHE A 263 -9.88 -6.14 -12.41
N GLU A 264 -11.11 -6.44 -12.86
CA GLU A 264 -11.83 -5.52 -13.76
C GLU A 264 -12.24 -4.24 -13.04
N GLU A 265 -12.62 -4.31 -11.75
CA GLU A 265 -12.88 -3.13 -10.93
C GLU A 265 -11.62 -2.26 -10.79
N LEU A 266 -10.46 -2.88 -10.50
CA LEU A 266 -9.18 -2.17 -10.46
C LEU A 266 -8.87 -1.52 -11.81
N ASN A 267 -9.01 -2.29 -12.89
CA ASN A 267 -8.79 -1.82 -14.25
C ASN A 267 -9.65 -0.60 -14.58
N LYS A 268 -10.95 -0.64 -14.24
CA LYS A 268 -11.86 0.48 -14.45
C LYS A 268 -11.42 1.71 -13.65
N ILE A 269 -11.18 1.57 -12.35
CA ILE A 269 -10.78 2.69 -11.47
C ILE A 269 -9.49 3.34 -11.98
N ILE A 270 -8.44 2.56 -12.24
CA ILE A 270 -7.16 3.11 -12.71
C ILE A 270 -7.29 3.75 -14.10
N SER A 271 -8.05 3.14 -15.01
CA SER A 271 -8.31 3.72 -16.33
C SER A 271 -9.06 5.05 -16.24
N ASP A 272 -10.06 5.15 -15.36
CA ASP A 272 -10.82 6.38 -15.13
C ASP A 272 -9.96 7.46 -14.45
N LEU A 273 -9.04 7.06 -13.56
CA LEU A 273 -8.06 7.98 -12.96
C LEU A 273 -7.17 8.63 -14.02
N ILE A 274 -6.61 7.82 -14.92
CA ILE A 274 -5.72 8.29 -16.00
C ILE A 274 -6.49 9.07 -17.07
N ARG A 275 -7.67 8.61 -17.50
CA ARG A 275 -8.44 9.22 -18.60
C ARG A 275 -9.01 10.58 -18.21
N MET A 276 -9.64 10.69 -17.04
CA MET A 276 -10.32 11.91 -16.62
C MET A 276 -9.38 12.94 -15.98
N ARG A 277 -8.07 12.72 -16.07
CA ARG A 277 -7.05 13.55 -15.42
C ARG A 277 -7.18 15.04 -15.80
N ASN A 278 -7.39 15.33 -17.08
CA ASN A 278 -7.54 16.70 -17.59
C ASN A 278 -8.84 17.36 -17.12
N GLU A 279 -9.91 16.59 -16.99
CA GLU A 279 -11.19 17.08 -16.45
C GLU A 279 -11.07 17.39 -14.95
N ARG A 280 -10.44 16.47 -14.19
CA ARG A 280 -10.15 16.66 -12.77
C ARG A 280 -9.25 17.85 -12.52
N LYS A 281 -8.30 18.16 -13.43
CA LYS A 281 -7.48 19.38 -13.34
C LYS A 281 -8.35 20.62 -13.15
N LYS A 282 -9.44 20.76 -13.92
CA LYS A 282 -10.34 21.91 -13.83
C LYS A 282 -11.02 21.99 -12.47
N ALA A 283 -11.45 20.85 -11.92
CA ALA A 283 -12.02 20.77 -10.58
C ALA A 283 -10.99 21.12 -9.49
N ILE A 284 -9.78 20.58 -9.61
CA ILE A 284 -8.66 20.85 -8.70
C ILE A 284 -8.34 22.34 -8.67
N VAL A 285 -8.18 22.98 -9.83
CA VAL A 285 -7.86 24.42 -9.91
C VAL A 285 -8.98 25.29 -9.32
N LYS A 286 -10.23 24.84 -9.40
CA LYS A 286 -11.37 25.55 -8.79
C LYS A 286 -11.38 25.44 -7.26
N ILE A 287 -10.98 24.29 -6.71
CA ILE A 287 -10.98 24.03 -5.26
C ILE A 287 -9.70 24.57 -4.61
N ILE A 288 -8.56 24.29 -5.24
CA ILE A 288 -7.23 24.71 -4.82
C ILE A 288 -6.80 25.89 -5.70
N ASP A 289 -7.44 27.04 -5.49
CA ASP A 289 -7.09 28.28 -6.16
C ASP A 289 -5.77 28.87 -5.62
N ASP A 290 -5.29 29.96 -6.23
CA ASP A 290 -4.00 30.53 -5.83
C ASP A 290 -4.02 31.10 -4.40
N ASN A 291 -5.16 31.62 -3.94
CA ASN A 291 -5.32 32.10 -2.56
C ASN A 291 -5.23 30.93 -1.56
N PHE A 292 -5.90 29.81 -1.85
CA PHE A 292 -5.80 28.57 -1.09
C PHE A 292 -4.35 28.11 -1.01
N LYS A 293 -3.66 28.02 -2.16
CA LYS A 293 -2.24 27.59 -2.22
C LYS A 293 -1.36 28.50 -1.39
N GLU A 294 -1.48 29.81 -1.53
CA GLU A 294 -0.65 30.77 -0.81
C GLU A 294 -0.87 30.71 0.70
N ASN A 295 -2.13 30.65 1.14
CA ASN A 295 -2.46 30.58 2.56
C ASN A 295 -2.01 29.27 3.18
N LEU A 296 -2.23 28.15 2.50
CA LEU A 296 -1.76 26.86 2.97
C LEU A 296 -0.22 26.82 3.01
N LYS A 297 0.46 27.32 1.97
CA LYS A 297 1.93 27.44 1.95
C LYS A 297 2.46 28.28 3.11
N LYS A 298 1.78 29.37 3.50
CA LYS A 298 2.17 30.18 4.66
C LYS A 298 2.07 29.37 5.96
N GLN A 299 1.01 28.57 6.13
CA GLN A 299 0.82 27.78 7.35
C GLN A 299 1.83 26.63 7.47
N ILE A 300 2.10 25.90 6.38
CA ILE A 300 2.98 24.74 6.42
C ILE A 300 4.47 25.09 6.50
N ARG A 301 4.88 26.34 6.18
CA ARG A 301 6.29 26.79 6.29
C ARG A 301 6.89 26.62 7.68
N HIS A 302 6.06 26.59 8.72
CA HIS A 302 6.48 26.46 10.09
C HIS A 302 6.44 25.01 10.61
N CYS A 303 5.93 24.07 9.81
CA CYS A 303 5.89 22.66 10.16
C CYS A 303 7.29 22.06 10.13
N LYS A 304 7.58 21.21 11.12
CA LYS A 304 8.88 20.55 11.32
C LYS A 304 8.85 19.06 10.94
N SER A 305 7.68 18.51 10.67
CA SER A 305 7.49 17.10 10.32
C SER A 305 6.38 16.92 9.27
N GLU A 306 6.38 15.78 8.59
CA GLU A 306 5.29 15.41 7.65
C GLU A 306 3.95 15.27 8.38
N GLU A 307 3.95 14.79 9.62
CA GLU A 307 2.73 14.68 10.44
C GLU A 307 2.14 16.06 10.73
N GLU A 308 2.97 17.04 11.10
CA GLU A 308 2.52 18.42 11.32
C GLU A 308 1.96 19.06 10.03
N ILE A 309 2.55 18.73 8.87
CA ILE A 309 2.04 19.18 7.56
C ILE A 309 0.64 18.58 7.33
N VAL A 310 0.47 17.27 7.52
CA VAL A 310 -0.83 16.60 7.34
C VAL A 310 -1.88 17.20 8.26
N GLU A 311 -1.58 17.37 9.55
CA GLU A 311 -2.52 17.96 10.50
C GLU A 311 -2.86 19.41 10.16
N THR A 312 -1.89 20.18 9.66
CA THR A 312 -2.13 21.56 9.23
C THR A 312 -3.00 21.61 7.98
N VAL A 313 -2.75 20.73 7.00
CA VAL A 313 -3.59 20.59 5.81
C VAL A 313 -5.01 20.18 6.22
N LEU A 314 -5.18 19.16 7.06
CA LEU A 314 -6.50 18.72 7.51
C LEU A 314 -7.28 19.83 8.23
N ARG A 315 -6.64 20.54 9.17
CA ARG A 315 -7.25 21.70 9.84
C ARG A 315 -7.58 22.83 8.88
N PHE A 316 -6.82 22.98 7.80
CA PHE A 316 -7.10 23.98 6.77
C PHE A 316 -8.32 23.58 5.93
N LEU A 317 -8.48 22.29 5.63
CA LEU A 317 -9.60 21.74 4.86
C LEU A 317 -10.92 21.68 5.65
N GLU A 318 -10.87 21.71 6.98
CA GLU A 318 -12.04 21.72 7.86
C GLU A 318 -12.67 23.12 8.06
N ARG A 319 -12.04 24.19 7.56
CA ARG A 319 -12.50 25.58 7.69
C ARG A 319 -13.37 26.02 6.52
#